data_AF-A0A8E0V2X8-F1
#
_entry.id   AF-A0A8E0V2X8-F1
#
_cell.length_a   1.000
_cell.length_b   1.000
_cell.length_c   1.000
_cell.angle_alpha   90.00
_cell.angle_beta   90.00
_cell.angle_gamma   90.00
#
_symmetry.space_group_name_H-M   'P 1'
#
loop_
_entity.id
_entity.type
_entity.pdbx_description
1 polymer ?
#
loop_
_entity_poly.entity_id
_entity_poly.type
_entity_poly.pdbx_seq_one_letter_code
_entity_poly.pdbx_strand_id
1 'polypeptide(L)' 'MAIEVGNVFEGRVTGVKPFGAFVALPEGRVGMVHISEVSNEFVQDIAAVLHDGDIVKVQVINIAPDGKIAL' A
#
# COMPACT_ATOMS: atom_id res chain seq x y z
N MET A 1 12.31 9.73 10.32
CA MET A 1 13.27 8.77 9.72
C MET A 1 13.12 8.91 8.22
N ALA A 2 14.13 8.61 7.39
CA ALA A 2 13.90 8.70 5.95
C ALA A 2 13.08 7.48 5.50
N ILE A 3 11.97 7.70 4.81
CA ILE A 3 11.33 6.63 4.05
C ILE A 3 12.19 6.42 2.80
N GLU A 4 12.70 5.20 2.67
CA GLU A 4 13.60 4.81 1.59
C GLU A 4 12.98 3.65 0.80
N VAL A 5 13.28 3.57 -0.49
CA VAL A 5 12.89 2.43 -1.32
C VAL A 5 13.55 1.16 -0.78
N GLY A 6 12.76 0.10 -0.63
CA GLY A 6 13.14 -1.18 -0.05
C GLY A 6 12.75 -1.35 1.41
N ASN A 7 12.41 -0.27 2.13
CA ASN A 7 12.00 -0.37 3.53
C ASN A 7 10.59 -0.95 3.66
N VAL A 8 10.40 -1.76 4.70
CA VAL A 8 9.09 -2.34 5.05
C VAL A 8 8.50 -1.57 6.21
N PHE A 9 7.26 -1.13 6.06
CA PHE A 9 6.50 -0.44 7.10
C PHE A 9 5.18 -1.15 7.36
N GLU A 10 4.69 -1.06 8.60
CA GLU A 10 3.31 -1.40 8.90
C GLU A 10 2.44 -0.17 8.63
N GLY A 11 1.46 -0.34 7.76
CA GLY A 11 0.51 0.68 7.41
C GLY A 11 -0.92 0.19 7.61
N ARG A 12 -1.83 1.12 7.83
CA ARG A 12 -3.24 0.83 8.02
C ARG A 12 -3.98 1.07 6.71
N VAL A 13 -4.74 0.09 6.25
CA VAL A 13 -5.61 0.26 5.08
C VAL A 13 -6.68 1.29 5.43
N THR A 14 -6.68 2.42 4.73
CA THR A 14 -7.68 3.49 4.92
C THR A 14 -8.78 3.43 3.87
N GLY A 15 -8.59 2.67 2.80
CA GLY A 15 -9.62 2.48 1.79
C GLY A 15 -9.19 1.47 0.74
N VAL A 16 -10.13 0.63 0.33
CA VAL A 16 -9.92 -0.38 -0.70
C VAL A 16 -10.75 0.02 -1.93
N LYS A 17 -10.14 -0.07 -3.11
CA LYS A 17 -10.74 0.21 -4.41
C LYS A 17 -10.61 -1.04 -5.28
N PRO A 18 -11.45 -1.20 -6.31
CA PRO A 18 -11.36 -2.36 -7.21
C PRO A 18 -10.03 -2.46 -7.98
N PHE A 19 -9.24 -1.38 -8.05
CA PHE A 19 -7.92 -1.37 -8.72
C PHE A 19 -6.73 -1.38 -7.74
N GLY A 20 -6.95 -1.31 -6.42
CA GLY A 20 -5.87 -1.17 -5.44
C GLY A 20 -6.34 -0.80 -4.04
N ALA A 21 -5.41 -0.66 -3.11
CA ALA A 21 -5.69 -0.27 -1.73
C ALA A 21 -4.83 0.92 -1.30
N PHE A 22 -5.44 1.83 -0.54
CA PHE A 22 -4.76 2.95 0.10
C PHE A 22 -4.34 2.56 1.51
N VAL A 23 -3.06 2.72 1.79
CA VAL A 23 -2.44 2.37 3.06
C VAL A 23 -1.83 3.63 3.66
N ALA A 24 -2.31 4.02 4.84
CA ALA A 24 -1.72 5.08 5.62
C ALA A 24 -0.44 4.57 6.28
N LEU A 25 0.66 5.24 5.96
CA LEU A 25 1.97 4.99 6.50
C LEU A 25 2.23 5.91 7.70
N PRO A 26 3.16 5.55 8.59
CA PRO A 26 3.66 6.46 9.61
C PRO A 26 4.23 7.74 8.95
N GLU A 27 4.34 8.82 9.75
CA GLU A 27 4.78 10.16 9.29
C GLU A 27 3.76 10.90 8.40
N GLY A 28 2.48 10.49 8.42
CA GLY A 28 1.39 11.19 7.70
C GLY A 28 1.44 10.99 6.18
N ARG A 29 2.17 9.97 5.73
CA ARG A 29 2.29 9.61 4.32
C ARG A 29 1.17 8.64 3.93
N VAL A 30 0.80 8.65 2.66
CA VAL A 30 -0.16 7.70 2.11
C VAL A 30 0.52 6.95 0.98
N GLY A 31 0.52 5.63 1.09
CA GLY A 31 0.92 4.72 0.04
C GLY A 31 -0.29 4.15 -0.69
N MET A 32 -0.08 3.78 -1.94
CA MET A 32 -1.08 3.09 -2.75
C MET A 32 -0.48 1.78 -3.23
N VAL A 33 -1.14 0.68 -2.88
CA VAL A 33 -0.85 -0.65 -3.38
C VAL A 33 -1.71 -0.89 -4.61
N HIS A 34 -1.08 -1.17 -5.74
CA HIS A 34 -1.80 -1.54 -6.95
C HIS A 34 -2.23 -3.01 -6.87
N ILE A 35 -3.40 -3.38 -7.41
CA ILE A 35 -3.86 -4.77 -7.38
C ILE A 35 -2.89 -5.75 -8.04
N SER A 36 -2.11 -5.26 -9.02
CA SER A 36 -1.04 -6.02 -9.68
C SER A 36 0.16 -6.31 -8.78
N GLU A 37 0.38 -5.52 -7.72
CA GLU A 37 1.45 -5.73 -6.74
C GLU A 37 1.02 -6.64 -5.58
N VAL A 38 -0.29 -6.82 -5.35
CA VAL A 38 -0.80 -7.64 -4.22
C VAL A 38 -0.50 -9.12 -4.38
N SER A 39 -0.59 -9.65 -5.61
CA SER A 39 -0.25 -11.04 -5.89
C SER A 39 0.03 -11.26 -7.38
N ASN A 40 0.91 -12.24 -7.64
CA ASN A 40 1.25 -12.69 -8.99
C ASN A 40 0.11 -13.49 -9.65
N GLU A 41 -0.86 -13.93 -8.85
CA GLU A 41 -2.12 -14.54 -9.28
C GLU A 41 -3.20 -13.46 -9.42
N PHE A 42 -4.12 -13.66 -10.35
CA PHE A 42 -5.19 -12.72 -10.65
C PHE A 42 -6.09 -12.51 -9.42
N VAL A 43 -5.83 -11.47 -8.64
CA VAL A 43 -6.70 -11.08 -7.52
C VAL A 43 -7.94 -10.46 -8.13
N GLN A 44 -9.01 -11.25 -8.23
CA GLN A 44 -10.27 -10.78 -8.79
C GLN A 44 -10.98 -9.79 -7.83
N ASP A 45 -10.74 -9.94 -6.53
CA ASP A 45 -11.31 -9.10 -5.49
C ASP A 45 -10.27 -8.80 -4.41
N ILE A 46 -9.63 -7.63 -4.51
CA ILE A 46 -8.69 -7.15 -3.50
C ILE A 46 -9.38 -6.91 -2.15
N ALA A 47 -10.70 -6.64 -2.15
CA ALA A 47 -11.51 -6.51 -0.94
C ALA A 47 -11.64 -7.82 -0.15
N ALA A 48 -11.42 -8.98 -0.78
CA ALA A 48 -11.38 -10.26 -0.07
C ALA A 48 -10.06 -10.47 0.69
N VAL A 49 -8.99 -9.76 0.29
CA VAL A 49 -7.64 -9.90 0.83
C VAL A 49 -7.29 -8.75 1.78
N LEU A 50 -7.72 -7.54 1.43
CA LEU A 50 -7.48 -6.30 2.18
C LEU A 50 -8.83 -5.72 2.59
N HIS A 51 -8.97 -5.44 3.87
CA HIS A 51 -10.14 -4.76 4.44
C HIS A 51 -9.77 -3.38 4.95
N ASP A 52 -10.74 -2.46 4.95
CA ASP A 52 -10.53 -1.17 5.60
C ASP A 52 -10.25 -1.36 7.10
N GLY A 53 -9.27 -0.62 7.59
CA GLY A 53 -8.81 -0.70 8.97
C GLY A 53 -7.78 -1.80 9.25
N ASP A 54 -7.51 -2.69 8.30
CA ASP A 54 -6.53 -3.77 8.45
C ASP A 54 -5.09 -3.24 8.53
N ILE A 55 -4.24 -3.91 9.31
CA ILE A 55 -2.83 -3.55 9.46
C ILE A 55 -2.01 -4.49 8.57
N VAL A 56 -1.39 -3.91 7.55
CA VAL A 56 -0.61 -4.66 6.56
C VAL A 56 0.84 -4.20 6.53
N LYS A 57 1.74 -5.14 6.28
CA LYS A 57 3.13 -4.84 5.99
C LYS A 57 3.29 -4.57 4.50
N VAL A 58 3.84 -3.40 4.21
CA VAL A 58 4.02 -2.91 2.85
C VAL A 58 5.48 -2.51 2.65
N GLN A 59 6.01 -2.79 1.47
CA GLN A 59 7.39 -2.46 1.14
C GLN A 59 7.41 -1.26 0.20
N VAL A 60 8.25 -0.27 0.47
CA VAL A 60 8.36 0.89 -0.40
C VAL A 60 9.05 0.46 -1.70
N ILE A 61 8.31 0.45 -2.80
CA ILE A 61 8.85 0.12 -4.13
C ILE A 61 9.37 1.38 -4.81
N ASN A 62 8.65 2.49 -4.66
CA ASN A 62 9.03 3.76 -5.26
C ASN A 62 8.46 4.94 -4.47
N ILE A 63 9.16 6.07 -4.49
CA ILE A 63 8.69 7.33 -3.90
C ILE A 63 8.66 8.36 -5.01
N ALA A 64 7.45 8.74 -5.40
CA ALA A 64 7.26 9.80 -6.39
C ALA A 64 7.68 11.16 -5.80
N PRO A 65 8.20 12.08 -6.63
CA PRO A 65 8.55 13.44 -6.19
C PRO A 65 7.34 14.24 -5.68
N ASP A 66 6.12 13.84 -6.06
CA ASP A 66 4.84 14.39 -5.59
C ASP A 66 4.45 13.91 -4.18
N GLY A 67 5.29 13.10 -3.52
CA GLY A 67 5.06 12.58 -2.17
C GLY A 67 4.26 11.28 -2.11
N LYS A 68 3.74 10.80 -3.24
CA LYS A 68 3.08 9.49 -3.35
C LYS A 68 4.08 8.35 -3.19
N ILE A 69 3.71 7.34 -2.41
CA ILE A 69 4.53 6.14 -2.21
C ILE A 69 3.86 4.96 -2.92
N ALA A 70 4.60 4.32 -3.82
CA ALA A 70 4.22 3.04 -4.39
C ALA A 70 4.69 1.93 -3.46
N LEU A 71 3.76 1.04 -3.12
CA LEU A 71 3.91 -0.02 -2.13
C LEU A 71 3.70 -1.39 -2.75
#